data_AF-A0A934IQL5-F1
#
_entry.id   AF-A0A934IQL5-F1
#
_cell.length_a   1.000
_cell.length_b   1.000
_cell.length_c   1.000
_cell.angle_alpha   90.00
_cell.angle_beta   90.00
_cell.angle_gamma   90.00
#
_symmetry.space_group_name_H-M   'P 1'
#
loop_
_entity.id
_entity.type
_entity.pdbx_description
1 polymer ?
#
loop_
_entity_poly.entity_id
_entity_poly.type
_entity_poly.pdbx_seq_one_letter_code
_entity_poly.pdbx_strand_id
1 'polypeptide(L)' 'MTHTPKVYYFPTSDPDVWIVCDYNPADGAYNANCRKVKTQQLPQRLVIEARRFHNAIIKYA' A
#
# COMPACT_ATOMS: atom_id res chain seq x y z
N MET A 1 -13.54 1.90 -22.91
CA MET A 1 -13.16 2.85 -21.83
C MET A 1 -11.90 2.33 -21.20
N THR A 2 -10.77 3.02 -21.34
CA THR A 2 -9.51 2.62 -20.70
C THR A 2 -9.66 2.87 -19.20
N HIS A 3 -9.96 1.84 -18.43
CA HIS A 3 -10.04 2.00 -16.99
C HIS A 3 -8.63 2.15 -16.42
N THR A 4 -8.33 3.32 -15.88
CA THR A 4 -7.04 3.59 -15.25
C THR A 4 -6.85 2.66 -14.05
N PRO A 5 -5.72 1.93 -13.94
CA PRO A 5 -5.43 1.12 -12.78
C PRO A 5 -5.47 1.98 -11.50
N LYS A 6 -6.15 1.50 -10.47
CA LYS A 6 -6.17 2.17 -9.16
C LYS A 6 -5.09 1.59 -8.29
N VAL A 7 -4.21 2.42 -7.75
CA VAL A 7 -3.12 1.98 -6.88
C VAL A 7 -3.63 1.79 -5.44
N TYR A 8 -3.43 0.60 -4.88
CA TYR A 8 -3.73 0.25 -3.49
C TYR A 8 -2.44 0.01 -2.70
N TYR A 9 -2.45 0.46 -1.45
CA TYR A 9 -1.31 0.41 -0.55
C TYR A 9 -1.67 -0.45 0.65
N PHE A 10 -0.87 -1.47 0.91
CA PHE A 10 -1.05 -2.40 2.02
C PHE A 10 0.16 -2.30 2.95
N PRO A 11 -0.06 -2.13 4.26
CA PRO A 11 1.02 -2.11 5.22
C PRO A 11 1.62 -3.50 5.43
N THR A 12 2.87 -3.56 5.89
CA THR A 12 3.53 -4.81 6.31
C THR A 12 3.90 -4.76 7.79
N SER A 13 4.45 -5.85 8.32
CA SER A 13 5.03 -5.87 9.67
C SER A 13 6.24 -4.95 9.82
N ASP A 14 6.95 -4.68 8.72
CA ASP A 14 8.03 -3.71 8.68
C ASP A 14 7.45 -2.30 8.38
N PRO A 15 7.62 -1.32 9.29
CA PRO A 15 7.08 0.04 9.11
C PRO A 15 7.66 0.79 7.92
N ASP A 16 8.85 0.40 7.45
CA ASP A 16 9.54 1.04 6.35
C ASP A 16 9.20 0.40 5.00
N VAL A 17 8.38 -0.66 4.97
CA VAL A 17 8.01 -1.41 3.76
C VAL A 17 6.50 -1.50 3.56
N TRP A 18 6.07 -1.19 2.34
CA TRP A 18 4.69 -1.25 1.89
C TRP A 18 4.55 -2.17 0.69
N ILE A 19 3.42 -2.87 0.60
CA ILE A 19 3.04 -3.60 -0.60
C ILE A 19 2.11 -2.70 -1.42
N VAL A 20 2.45 -2.48 -2.68
CA VAL A 20 1.63 -1.70 -3.61
C VAL A 20 1.17 -2.58 -4.75
N CYS A 21 -0.14 -2.65 -4.94
CA CYS A 21 -0.77 -3.41 -6.02
C CYS A 21 -1.66 -2.47 -6.84
N ASP A 22 -1.76 -2.68 -8.15
CA ASP A 22 -2.73 -1.96 -8.96
C ASP A 22 -3.98 -2.82 -9.16
N TYR A 23 -5.14 -2.26 -8.87
CA TYR A 23 -6.41 -2.92 -9.12
C TYR A 23 -6.81 -2.70 -10.58
N ASN A 24 -7.04 -3.80 -11.30
CA ASN A 24 -7.66 -3.77 -12.61
C ASN A 24 -9.19 -3.88 -12.46
N PRO A 25 -9.94 -2.78 -12.63
CA PRO A 25 -11.39 -2.82 -12.50
C PRO A 25 -12.08 -3.58 -13.63
N ALA A 26 -11.42 -3.81 -14.77
CA ALA A 26 -11.98 -4.62 -15.85
C ALA A 26 -12.06 -6.11 -15.45
N ASP A 27 -11.05 -6.60 -14.73
CA ASP A 27 -10.96 -8.00 -14.30
C ASP A 27 -11.52 -8.22 -12.88
N GLY A 28 -11.88 -7.14 -12.18
CA GLY A 28 -12.33 -7.20 -10.79
C GLY A 28 -11.25 -7.69 -9.82
N ALA A 29 -9.97 -7.60 -10.20
CA ALA A 29 -8.86 -8.25 -9.51
C ALA A 29 -7.66 -7.30 -9.32
N TYR A 30 -6.87 -7.56 -8.29
CA TYR A 30 -5.54 -6.99 -8.17
C TYR A 30 -4.63 -7.61 -9.23
N ASN A 31 -3.83 -6.79 -9.90
CA ASN A 31 -2.82 -7.30 -10.80
C ASN A 31 -1.75 -8.09 -10.00
N ALA A 32 -1.17 -9.11 -10.64
CA ALA A 32 -0.18 -9.98 -10.00
C ALA A 32 1.12 -9.23 -9.61
N ASN A 33 1.31 -8.00 -10.08
CA ASN A 33 2.53 -7.21 -9.93
C ASN A 33 2.56 -6.38 -8.64
N CYS A 34 2.09 -6.95 -7.54
CA CYS A 34 2.29 -6.34 -6.23
C CYS A 34 3.79 -6.19 -5.94
N ARG A 35 4.23 -4.97 -5.63
CA ARG A 35 5.65 -4.67 -5.37
C ARG A 35 5.85 -4.13 -3.97
N LYS A 36 7.01 -4.45 -3.39
CA LYS A 36 7.47 -3.83 -2.15
C LYS A 36 8.09 -2.46 -2.46
N VAL A 37 7.69 -1.44 -1.72
CA VAL A 37 8.20 -0.07 -1.84
C VAL A 37 8.55 0.44 -0.45
N LYS A 38 9.64 1.21 -0.37
CA LYS A 38 10.04 1.84 0.88
C LYS A 38 9.10 3.00 1.21
N THR A 39 8.82 3.23 2.48
CA THR A 39 7.98 4.33 2.95
C THR A 39 8.43 5.70 2.40
N GLN A 40 9.75 5.91 2.22
CA GLN A 40 10.32 7.14 1.64
C GLN A 40 9.93 7.38 0.17
N GLN A 41 9.54 6.33 -0.55
CA GLN A 41 9.12 6.39 -1.95
C GLN A 41 7.62 6.66 -2.09
N LEU A 42 6.88 6.70 -0.97
CA LEU A 42 5.46 7.00 -0.94
C LEU A 42 5.20 8.50 -0.89
N PRO A 43 4.03 8.95 -1.38
CA PRO A 43 3.53 10.29 -1.12
C PRO A 43 3.55 10.61 0.39
N GLN A 44 4.01 11.81 0.77
CA GLN A 44 4.16 12.22 2.18
C GLN A 44 2.91 11.99 3.04
N ARG A 45 1.71 12.17 2.49
CA ARG A 45 0.45 11.91 3.20
C ARG A 45 0.33 10.47 3.69
N LEU A 46 0.83 9.50 2.92
CA LEU A 46 0.78 8.07 3.25
C LEU A 46 1.86 7.69 4.26
N VAL A 47 2.98 8.41 4.32
CA VAL A 47 4.02 8.22 5.35
C VAL A 47 3.48 8.49 6.76
N ILE A 48 2.58 9.48 6.89
CA ILE A 48 1.95 9.82 8.18
C ILE A 48 0.98 8.71 8.60
N GLU A 49 0.12 8.26 7.68
CA GLU A 49 -0.82 7.15 7.92
C GLU A 49 -0.07 5.84 8.20
N ALA A 50 1.08 5.63 7.56
CA ALA A 50 1.94 4.48 7.81
C ALA A 50 2.44 4.41 9.24
N ARG A 51 2.94 5.54 9.76
CA ARG A 51 3.39 5.64 11.16
C ARG A 51 2.23 5.42 12.14
N ARG A 52 1.04 5.96 11.85
CA ARG A 52 -0.16 5.74 12.68
C ARG A 52 -0.53 4.27 12.73
N PHE A 53 -0.55 3.60 11.58
CA PHE A 53 -0.87 2.18 11.48
C PHE A 53 0.14 1.29 12.21
N HIS A 54 1.44 1.55 12.06
CA HIS A 54 2.48 0.79 12.77
C HIS A 54 2.36 0.92 14.30
N ASN A 55 2.13 2.14 14.80
CA ASN A 55 1.89 2.37 16.22
C ASN A 55 0.63 1.64 16.71
N ALA A 56 -0.40 1.51 15.86
CA ALA A 56 -1.59 0.73 16.17
C ALA A 56 -1.27 -0.77 16.23
N ILE A 57 -0.52 -1.33 15.28
CA ILE A 57 -0.08 -2.73 15.33
C ILE A 57 0.67 -3.00 16.64
N ILE A 58 1.70 -2.22 16.96
CA ILE A 58 2.51 -2.44 18.18
C ILE A 58 1.63 -2.41 19.44
N LYS A 59 0.63 -1.53 19.48
CA LYS A 59 -0.26 -1.40 20.63
C LYS A 59 -1.15 -2.64 20.84
N TYR A 60 -1.42 -3.40 19.78
CA TYR A 60 -2.33 -4.55 19.80
C TYR A 60 -1.64 -5.89 19.47
N ALA A 61 -0.32 -5.90 19.36
CA ALA A 61 0.54 -7.08 19.20
C ALA A 61 1.12 -7.51 20.56
#